data_AF-A0A067CXM5-F1
#
_entry.id   AF-A0A067CXM5-F1
#
_cell.length_a   1.000
_cell.length_b   1.000
_cell.length_c   1.000
_cell.angle_alpha   90.00
_cell.angle_beta   90.00
_cell.angle_gamma   90.00
#
_symmetry.space_group_name_H-M   'P 1'
#
loop_
_entity.id
_entity.type
_entity.pdbx_description
1 polymer ?
#
loop_
_entity_poly.entity_id
_entity_poly.type
_entity_poly.pdbx_seq_one_letter_code
_entity_poly.pdbx_strand_id
1 'polypeptide(L)'
;MVRTRVAGGFLAHHFGAQEAIDTLPLINQAITKGTVLAPYLPSTTVCRPSASDCDAPETCTGTGSQCPVDKFAPTTTKCTGTCNDNPCDGQDFCDGNGKCVDKYLPSGTVCGDTAAGPCSIAATCTGDMGFCPPDDYADTSVQCTGASQGGACDAQDYCDGSGNCADRFLGPKAWQERVVPCSQVILEGNLREMTADDQAPVQSMLVAMSSSSPMVLLGLVCVVAAAVAMVTMRQRRDELALDDATYKLLATHEDASAAF
;
A
#
# COMPACT_ATOMS: atom_id res chain seq x y z
N MET A 1 93.14 52.85 29.79
CA MET A 1 92.09 51.97 29.23
C MET A 1 91.45 51.24 30.40
N VAL A 2 90.40 51.79 31.01
CA VAL A 2 88.97 51.69 30.63
C VAL A 2 88.35 50.34 31.08
N ARG A 3 87.43 50.47 32.07
CA ARG A 3 86.27 49.61 32.44
C ARG A 3 86.54 48.26 33.15
N THR A 4 85.73 47.76 34.09
CA THR A 4 84.83 48.25 35.19
C THR A 4 84.23 46.99 35.83
N ARG A 5 84.06 46.99 37.17
CA ARG A 5 83.06 46.29 38.04
C ARG A 5 83.17 44.75 38.20
N VAL A 6 83.44 44.18 39.40
CA VAL A 6 82.59 43.98 40.63
C VAL A 6 81.54 42.87 40.39
N ALA A 7 81.29 41.81 41.17
CA ALA A 7 81.59 41.35 42.55
C ALA A 7 81.69 39.79 42.55
N GLY A 8 82.29 39.10 43.52
CA GLY A 8 81.63 38.60 44.74
C GLY A 8 80.58 37.51 44.39
N GLY A 9 80.73 36.23 44.72
CA GLY A 9 80.82 35.68 46.08
C GLY A 9 79.56 34.84 46.35
N PHE A 10 79.76 33.53 46.52
CA PHE A 10 78.92 32.48 47.13
C PHE A 10 77.58 32.92 47.79
N LEU A 11 76.46 32.23 47.45
CA LEU A 11 75.53 31.58 48.41
C LEU A 11 74.29 30.92 47.73
N ALA A 12 74.14 29.62 48.00
CA ALA A 12 72.93 28.78 48.15
C ALA A 12 71.85 28.71 47.04
N HIS A 13 71.67 27.52 46.46
CA HIS A 13 70.53 26.61 46.71
C HIS A 13 70.47 25.57 45.58
N HIS A 14 70.89 24.33 45.86
CA HIS A 14 70.49 23.20 45.04
C HIS A 14 69.93 22.07 45.90
N PHE A 15 68.67 21.79 45.57
CA PHE A 15 67.80 20.71 46.00
C PHE A 15 68.52 19.38 46.16
N GLY A 16 68.20 18.70 47.26
CA GLY A 16 68.62 17.33 47.50
C GLY A 16 67.90 16.33 46.61
N ALA A 17 68.65 15.27 46.29
CA ALA A 17 68.20 13.91 46.02
C ALA A 17 67.11 13.72 44.96
N GLN A 18 67.52 13.81 43.68
CA GLN A 18 66.85 13.11 42.59
C GLN A 18 67.56 11.77 42.37
N GLU A 19 67.14 10.72 43.06
CA GLU A 19 67.57 9.34 42.78
C GLU A 19 66.30 8.48 42.55
N ALA A 20 66.24 7.90 41.35
CA ALA A 20 65.50 6.70 40.98
C ALA A 20 63.95 6.75 40.95
N ILE A 21 63.39 7.36 39.91
CA ILE A 21 62.14 6.89 39.30
C ILE A 21 62.34 6.96 37.79
N ASP A 22 62.58 5.83 37.13
CA ASP A 22 62.23 5.58 35.72
C ASP A 22 62.83 4.24 35.28
N THR A 23 62.15 3.14 35.59
CA THR A 23 62.24 1.81 34.89
C THR A 23 61.35 0.76 35.56
N LEU A 24 60.15 1.12 36.03
CA LEU A 24 59.13 0.13 36.42
C LEU A 24 57.96 0.19 35.43
N PRO A 25 57.51 -0.96 34.89
CA PRO A 25 56.49 -1.03 33.87
C PRO A 25 55.16 -0.51 34.41
N LEU A 26 54.32 -0.03 33.50
CA LEU A 26 53.05 0.72 33.62
C LEU A 26 51.92 0.06 34.45
N ILE A 27 52.21 -0.68 35.52
CA ILE A 27 51.22 -1.43 36.29
C ILE A 27 50.92 -0.78 37.64
N ASN A 28 51.81 0.04 38.21
CA ASN A 28 51.65 0.55 39.60
C ASN A 28 51.40 2.06 39.77
N GLN A 29 51.09 2.82 38.71
CA GLN A 29 50.78 4.26 38.84
C GLN A 29 49.31 4.56 39.22
N ALA A 30 48.49 3.57 39.52
CA ALA A 30 47.05 3.76 39.80
C ALA A 30 46.68 3.91 41.28
N ILE A 31 47.63 4.24 42.18
CA ILE A 31 47.33 4.32 43.63
C ILE A 31 47.30 5.76 44.18
N THR A 32 47.83 6.77 43.48
CA THR A 32 48.04 8.10 44.07
C THR A 32 46.93 9.13 43.86
N LYS A 33 45.78 8.78 43.28
CA LYS A 33 44.66 9.74 43.10
C LYS A 33 43.26 9.20 43.40
N GLY A 34 43.07 8.19 44.25
CA GLY A 34 41.73 7.83 44.78
C GLY A 34 40.65 7.43 43.77
N THR A 35 40.92 7.49 42.47
CA THR A 35 40.11 6.96 41.38
C THR A 35 40.72 5.63 41.00
N VAL A 36 40.15 4.58 41.55
CA VAL A 36 40.29 3.22 41.00
C VAL A 36 39.99 3.34 39.51
N LEU A 37 40.96 3.06 38.65
CA LEU A 37 40.69 2.79 37.24
C LEU A 37 39.64 1.68 37.23
N ALA A 38 38.40 1.99 36.87
CA ALA A 38 37.36 0.98 36.83
C ALA A 38 37.84 -0.11 35.85
N PRO A 39 38.12 -1.34 36.31
CA PRO A 39 38.68 -2.38 35.46
C PRO A 39 37.66 -2.91 34.44
N TYR A 40 36.42 -2.41 34.49
CA TYR A 40 35.29 -2.83 33.67
C TYR A 40 34.64 -1.63 32.97
N LEU A 41 34.13 -1.88 31.76
CA LEU A 41 33.38 -0.90 30.98
C LEU A 41 32.07 -0.52 31.70
N PRO A 42 31.60 0.74 31.59
CA PRO A 42 30.40 1.20 32.29
C PRO A 42 29.15 0.47 31.81
N SER A 43 28.09 0.48 32.64
CA SER A 43 26.86 -0.28 32.36
C SER A 43 26.02 0.23 31.19
N THR A 44 26.47 1.31 30.56
CA THR A 44 25.90 1.90 29.35
C THR A 44 26.62 1.44 28.08
N THR A 45 27.75 0.75 28.19
CA THR A 45 28.49 0.25 27.04
C THR A 45 27.86 -1.03 26.52
N VAL A 46 27.40 -1.03 25.27
CA VAL A 46 26.93 -2.24 24.57
C VAL A 46 28.12 -3.16 24.32
N CYS A 47 28.05 -4.38 24.82
CA CYS A 47 29.07 -5.41 24.64
C CYS A 47 28.70 -6.47 23.61
N ARG A 48 27.40 -6.68 23.35
CA ARG A 48 26.91 -7.39 22.17
C ARG A 48 25.80 -6.55 21.52
N PRO A 49 25.96 -6.11 20.27
CA PRO A 49 24.89 -5.47 19.54
C PRO A 49 23.82 -6.50 19.18
N SER A 50 22.59 -6.02 18.98
CA SER A 50 21.51 -6.83 18.44
C SER A 50 21.86 -7.34 17.03
N ALA A 51 21.63 -8.63 16.78
CA ALA A 51 21.83 -9.29 15.50
C ALA A 51 20.57 -9.31 14.61
N SER A 52 19.38 -9.05 15.18
CA SER A 52 18.10 -9.04 14.47
C SER A 52 17.04 -8.30 15.29
N ASP A 53 15.87 -8.01 14.70
CA ASP A 53 14.72 -7.44 15.42
C ASP A 53 14.34 -8.21 16.70
N CYS A 54 14.64 -9.52 16.75
CA CYS A 54 14.31 -10.41 17.85
C CYS A 54 15.48 -10.70 18.82
N ASP A 55 16.63 -10.05 18.62
CA ASP A 55 17.79 -10.12 19.52
C ASP A 55 17.91 -8.81 20.32
N ALA A 56 18.03 -8.90 21.65
CA ALA A 56 18.19 -7.72 22.48
C ALA A 56 19.69 -7.42 22.65
N PRO A 57 20.11 -6.14 22.57
CA PRO A 57 21.50 -5.80 22.85
C PRO A 57 21.80 -5.90 24.35
N GLU A 58 22.99 -6.38 24.71
CA GLU A 58 23.45 -6.41 26.09
C GLU A 58 24.47 -5.33 26.33
N THR A 59 24.30 -4.72 27.49
CA THR A 59 25.25 -3.78 28.03
C THR A 59 26.10 -4.44 29.11
N CYS A 60 27.33 -3.98 29.23
CA CYS A 60 28.23 -4.36 30.32
C CYS A 60 27.51 -4.18 31.68
N THR A 61 27.94 -4.93 32.70
CA THR A 61 27.38 -4.77 34.06
C THR A 61 28.09 -3.69 34.88
N GLY A 62 29.22 -3.16 34.40
CA GLY A 62 30.11 -2.29 35.19
C GLY A 62 30.90 -3.00 36.29
N THR A 63 30.70 -4.31 36.47
CA THR A 63 31.24 -5.07 37.61
C THR A 63 31.93 -6.38 37.22
N GLY A 64 31.91 -6.76 35.94
CA GLY A 64 32.53 -7.99 35.44
C GLY A 64 33.14 -7.83 34.05
N SER A 65 34.03 -8.75 33.70
CA SER A 65 34.77 -8.77 32.42
C SER A 65 34.00 -9.44 31.27
N GLN A 66 32.90 -10.13 31.57
CA GLN A 66 32.08 -10.81 30.57
C GLN A 66 30.82 -10.00 30.25
N CYS A 67 30.41 -10.03 28.99
CA CYS A 67 29.09 -9.57 28.59
C CYS A 67 28.03 -10.51 29.23
N PRO A 68 26.85 -9.99 29.64
CA PRO A 68 25.76 -10.84 30.09
C PRO A 68 25.38 -11.91 29.06
N VAL A 69 24.67 -12.95 29.54
CA VAL A 69 24.09 -13.99 28.67
C VAL A 69 23.16 -13.34 27.65
N ASP A 70 23.17 -13.87 26.44
CA ASP A 70 22.30 -13.52 25.32
C ASP A 70 20.82 -13.53 25.71
N LYS A 71 20.14 -12.40 25.46
CA LYS A 71 18.73 -12.17 25.71
C LYS A 71 18.02 -11.89 24.40
N PHE A 72 16.87 -12.51 24.24
CA PHE A 72 15.99 -12.27 23.11
C PHE A 72 14.90 -11.26 23.44
N ALA A 73 14.42 -10.57 22.41
CA ALA A 73 13.29 -9.66 22.52
C ALA A 73 12.00 -10.43 22.88
N PRO A 74 11.07 -9.83 23.65
CA PRO A 74 9.84 -10.50 24.07
C PRO A 74 8.88 -10.76 22.90
N THR A 75 7.87 -11.59 23.11
CA THR A 75 6.87 -11.97 22.09
C THR A 75 5.97 -10.82 21.61
N THR A 76 6.09 -9.65 22.21
CA THR A 76 5.38 -8.42 21.81
C THR A 76 6.22 -7.53 20.91
N THR A 77 7.49 -7.86 20.69
CA THR A 77 8.37 -7.10 19.80
C THR A 77 8.03 -7.43 18.36
N LYS A 78 7.73 -6.39 17.59
CA LYS A 78 7.52 -6.47 16.15
C LYS A 78 8.83 -6.82 15.45
N CYS A 79 8.74 -7.61 14.41
CA CYS A 79 9.87 -7.95 13.55
C CYS A 79 9.43 -7.98 12.09
N THR A 80 10.39 -8.13 11.18
CA THR A 80 10.12 -8.33 9.75
C THR A 80 10.43 -9.79 9.39
N GLY A 81 9.41 -10.55 9.03
CA GLY A 81 9.48 -11.97 8.70
C GLY A 81 9.83 -12.24 7.23
N THR A 82 9.45 -13.42 6.74
CA THR A 82 9.72 -13.80 5.34
C THR A 82 8.60 -13.42 4.38
N CYS A 83 7.36 -13.44 4.86
CA CYS A 83 6.21 -12.94 4.15
C CYS A 83 5.96 -11.50 4.59
N ASN A 84 6.02 -10.55 3.66
CA ASN A 84 5.74 -9.13 3.93
C ASN A 84 4.95 -8.55 2.75
N ASP A 85 4.16 -7.51 2.99
CA ASP A 85 3.50 -6.68 1.98
C ASP A 85 2.52 -7.43 1.04
N ASN A 86 2.08 -8.63 1.42
CA ASN A 86 1.04 -9.37 0.69
C ASN A 86 -0.37 -9.03 1.24
N PRO A 87 -1.46 -9.22 0.48
CA PRO A 87 -2.80 -8.78 0.92
C PRO A 87 -3.33 -9.46 2.19
N CYS A 88 -2.84 -10.67 2.51
CA CYS A 88 -3.20 -11.43 3.72
C CYS A 88 -2.10 -11.40 4.78
N ASP A 89 -1.10 -10.53 4.61
CA ASP A 89 0.04 -10.41 5.51
C ASP A 89 -0.33 -9.70 6.82
N GLY A 90 0.12 -10.24 7.95
CA GLY A 90 -0.11 -9.69 9.27
C GLY A 90 1.17 -9.08 9.85
N GLN A 91 1.06 -8.39 10.99
CA GLN A 91 2.24 -7.91 11.70
C GLN A 91 2.95 -9.08 12.39
N ASP A 92 4.22 -9.28 12.04
CA ASP A 92 5.04 -10.32 12.66
C ASP A 92 5.53 -9.94 14.06
N PHE A 93 5.79 -10.97 14.86
CA PHE A 93 6.27 -10.83 16.22
C PHE A 93 7.33 -11.88 16.55
N CYS A 94 8.24 -11.52 17.45
CA CYS A 94 9.24 -12.45 17.96
C CYS A 94 8.62 -13.60 18.76
N ASP A 95 9.31 -14.73 18.85
CA ASP A 95 8.91 -15.87 19.68
C ASP A 95 9.45 -15.83 21.13
N GLY A 96 10.28 -14.85 21.46
CA GLY A 96 10.99 -14.81 22.75
C GLY A 96 12.28 -15.64 22.77
N ASN A 97 12.65 -16.24 21.64
CA ASN A 97 13.80 -17.13 21.47
C ASN A 97 14.69 -16.70 20.30
N GLY A 98 14.56 -15.45 19.85
CA GLY A 98 15.41 -14.86 18.81
C GLY A 98 14.90 -15.07 17.39
N LYS A 99 13.73 -15.70 17.21
CA LYS A 99 13.14 -15.92 15.89
C LYS A 99 11.96 -14.98 15.66
N CYS A 100 11.90 -14.39 14.47
CA CYS A 100 10.71 -13.72 13.98
C CYS A 100 9.69 -14.75 13.48
N VAL A 101 8.43 -14.60 13.88
CA VAL A 101 7.33 -15.49 13.48
C VAL A 101 6.36 -14.74 12.60
N ASP A 102 6.25 -15.19 11.36
CA ASP A 102 5.29 -14.70 10.38
C ASP A 102 3.86 -14.82 10.92
N LYS A 103 3.09 -13.74 10.82
CA LYS A 103 1.67 -13.67 11.17
C LYS A 103 0.86 -13.32 9.94
N TYR A 104 -0.36 -13.83 9.90
CA TYR A 104 -1.28 -13.62 8.78
C TYR A 104 -2.56 -12.98 9.27
N LEU A 105 -3.27 -12.29 8.37
CA LEU A 105 -4.61 -11.80 8.65
C LEU A 105 -5.54 -12.98 8.97
N PRO A 106 -6.59 -12.76 9.80
CA PRO A 106 -7.52 -13.82 10.14
C PRO A 106 -8.17 -14.49 8.93
N SER A 107 -8.51 -15.77 9.08
CA SER A 107 -9.32 -16.48 8.09
C SER A 107 -10.62 -15.74 7.81
N GLY A 108 -10.98 -15.57 6.54
CA GLY A 108 -12.18 -14.85 6.12
C GLY A 108 -11.99 -13.34 5.93
N THR A 109 -10.79 -12.78 6.18
CA THR A 109 -10.50 -11.40 5.77
C THR A 109 -10.54 -11.30 4.24
N VAL A 110 -11.38 -10.41 3.70
CA VAL A 110 -11.49 -10.20 2.25
C VAL A 110 -10.20 -9.59 1.71
N CYS A 111 -9.64 -10.24 0.70
CA CYS A 111 -8.39 -9.83 0.06
C CYS A 111 -8.48 -9.79 -1.48
N GLY A 112 -9.53 -10.39 -2.05
CA GLY A 112 -9.80 -10.43 -3.49
C GLY A 112 -10.44 -9.16 -4.06
N ASP A 113 -10.74 -9.17 -5.36
CA ASP A 113 -11.27 -7.99 -6.05
C ASP A 113 -12.76 -7.78 -5.76
N THR A 114 -13.06 -6.81 -4.89
CA THR A 114 -14.44 -6.42 -4.57
C THR A 114 -15.13 -5.60 -5.65
N ALA A 115 -14.41 -5.16 -6.69
CA ALA A 115 -14.94 -4.36 -7.79
C ALA A 115 -15.27 -5.16 -9.06
N ALA A 116 -14.95 -6.46 -9.11
CA ALA A 116 -15.11 -7.32 -10.28
C ALA A 116 -16.57 -7.67 -10.67
N GLY A 117 -17.56 -7.11 -9.97
CA GLY A 117 -18.98 -7.29 -10.28
C GLY A 117 -19.56 -8.61 -9.75
N PRO A 118 -20.85 -8.90 -10.05
CA PRO A 118 -21.59 -9.98 -9.38
C PRO A 118 -21.14 -11.39 -9.78
N CYS A 119 -20.38 -11.55 -10.87
CA CYS A 119 -19.92 -12.85 -11.34
C CYS A 119 -18.55 -13.27 -10.78
N SER A 120 -17.86 -12.37 -10.09
CA SER A 120 -16.65 -12.67 -9.34
C SER A 120 -16.94 -12.67 -7.84
N ILE A 121 -16.42 -13.67 -7.14
CA ILE A 121 -16.50 -13.79 -5.69
C ILE A 121 -15.11 -13.47 -5.15
N ALA A 122 -14.97 -12.30 -4.52
CA ALA A 122 -13.72 -11.87 -3.92
C ALA A 122 -13.18 -12.92 -2.95
N ALA A 123 -11.92 -13.29 -3.16
CA ALA A 123 -11.18 -14.21 -2.29
C ALA A 123 -11.05 -13.69 -0.85
N THR A 124 -10.87 -14.64 0.06
CA THR A 124 -10.60 -14.37 1.47
C THR A 124 -9.32 -15.08 1.93
N CYS A 125 -8.65 -14.48 2.90
CA CYS A 125 -7.46 -15.04 3.51
C CYS A 125 -7.77 -16.39 4.16
N THR A 126 -6.86 -17.35 4.01
CA THR A 126 -6.96 -18.66 4.65
C THR A 126 -6.65 -18.62 6.14
N GLY A 127 -5.81 -17.67 6.56
CA GLY A 127 -5.34 -17.48 7.93
C GLY A 127 -3.99 -18.14 8.24
N ASP A 128 -3.39 -18.81 7.26
CA ASP A 128 -2.12 -19.56 7.39
C ASP A 128 -1.07 -19.21 6.33
N MET A 129 -1.34 -18.22 5.46
CA MET A 129 -0.38 -17.65 4.53
C MET A 129 -0.69 -16.18 4.25
N GLY A 130 0.32 -15.40 3.81
CA GLY A 130 0.13 -13.98 3.51
C GLY A 130 -0.33 -13.67 2.09
N PHE A 131 -0.29 -14.65 1.17
CA PHE A 131 -0.85 -14.47 -0.18
C PHE A 131 -2.37 -14.55 -0.17
N CYS A 132 -3.02 -13.70 -0.97
CA CYS A 132 -4.45 -13.86 -1.25
C CYS A 132 -4.64 -14.94 -2.32
N PRO A 133 -5.54 -15.92 -2.12
CA PRO A 133 -5.90 -16.84 -3.18
C PRO A 133 -6.60 -16.12 -4.34
N PRO A 134 -6.69 -16.75 -5.53
CA PRO A 134 -7.49 -16.21 -6.63
C PRO A 134 -8.97 -16.11 -6.26
N ASP A 135 -9.67 -15.14 -6.85
CA ASP A 135 -11.13 -15.03 -6.74
C ASP A 135 -11.82 -16.28 -7.32
N ASP A 136 -12.95 -16.64 -6.71
CA ASP A 136 -13.84 -17.70 -7.19
C ASP A 136 -14.86 -17.12 -8.18
N TYR A 137 -15.49 -18.00 -8.95
CA TYR A 137 -16.56 -17.60 -9.87
C TYR A 137 -17.94 -17.92 -9.31
N ALA A 138 -18.86 -16.97 -9.51
CA ALA A 138 -20.26 -17.18 -9.17
C ALA A 138 -20.88 -18.29 -10.03
N ASP A 139 -21.82 -19.03 -9.46
CA ASP A 139 -22.56 -20.07 -10.18
C ASP A 139 -23.42 -19.49 -11.33
N THR A 140 -23.75 -20.33 -12.30
CA THR A 140 -24.57 -19.99 -13.48
C THR A 140 -26.01 -19.57 -13.17
N SER A 141 -26.45 -19.64 -11.92
CA SER A 141 -27.74 -19.12 -11.43
C SER A 141 -27.67 -17.69 -10.90
N VAL A 142 -26.48 -17.12 -10.72
CA VAL A 142 -26.32 -15.74 -10.26
C VAL A 142 -26.66 -14.78 -11.38
N GLN A 143 -27.60 -13.87 -11.10
CA GLN A 143 -28.03 -12.83 -12.02
C GLN A 143 -26.96 -11.75 -12.15
N CYS A 144 -26.82 -11.23 -13.36
CA CYS A 144 -25.94 -10.11 -13.65
C CYS A 144 -26.62 -9.18 -14.67
N THR A 145 -25.91 -8.13 -15.08
CA THR A 145 -26.37 -7.20 -16.12
C THR A 145 -25.34 -7.21 -17.23
N GLY A 146 -25.74 -7.69 -18.41
CA GLY A 146 -24.92 -7.77 -19.61
C GLY A 146 -24.77 -6.42 -20.32
N ALA A 147 -24.36 -6.48 -21.58
CA ALA A 147 -24.18 -5.29 -22.41
C ALA A 147 -25.50 -4.80 -23.05
N SER A 148 -26.50 -5.67 -23.19
CA SER A 148 -27.72 -5.44 -23.95
C SER A 148 -28.95 -5.37 -23.05
N GLN A 149 -29.31 -4.19 -22.53
CA GLN A 149 -30.46 -4.08 -21.61
C GLN A 149 -31.70 -3.41 -22.23
N GLY A 150 -32.89 -3.86 -21.84
CA GLY A 150 -34.17 -3.18 -22.02
C GLY A 150 -34.84 -3.34 -23.39
N GLY A 151 -34.33 -4.25 -24.24
CA GLY A 151 -34.93 -4.56 -25.54
C GLY A 151 -36.11 -5.52 -25.45
N ALA A 152 -37.01 -5.51 -26.46
CA ALA A 152 -38.13 -6.48 -26.54
C ALA A 152 -37.68 -7.95 -26.69
N CYS A 153 -36.41 -8.17 -27.02
CA CYS A 153 -35.75 -9.48 -27.13
C CYS A 153 -34.70 -9.72 -26.02
N ASP A 154 -34.60 -8.81 -25.05
CA ASP A 154 -33.67 -8.93 -23.92
C ASP A 154 -34.23 -9.92 -22.89
N ALA A 155 -33.38 -10.80 -22.37
CA ALA A 155 -33.71 -11.74 -21.30
C ALA A 155 -32.81 -11.50 -20.09
N GLN A 156 -33.18 -12.07 -18.94
CA GLN A 156 -32.34 -11.96 -17.74
C GLN A 156 -30.98 -12.63 -17.97
N ASP A 157 -29.91 -11.87 -17.73
CA ASP A 157 -28.53 -12.33 -17.82
C ASP A 157 -28.12 -13.10 -16.56
N TYR A 158 -27.19 -14.02 -16.76
CA TYR A 158 -26.64 -14.87 -15.71
C TYR A 158 -25.14 -15.06 -15.91
N CYS A 159 -24.43 -15.30 -14.82
CA CYS A 159 -23.01 -15.62 -14.89
C CYS A 159 -22.75 -16.92 -15.68
N ASP A 160 -21.58 -17.02 -16.29
CA ASP A 160 -21.16 -18.20 -17.07
C ASP A 160 -20.40 -19.26 -16.24
N GLY A 161 -20.18 -19.01 -14.94
CA GLY A 161 -19.34 -19.85 -14.08
C GLY A 161 -17.84 -19.66 -14.27
N SER A 162 -17.43 -18.68 -15.08
CA SER A 162 -16.04 -18.33 -15.40
C SER A 162 -15.74 -16.84 -15.16
N GLY A 163 -16.58 -16.17 -14.37
CA GLY A 163 -16.41 -14.76 -13.99
C GLY A 163 -17.05 -13.76 -14.96
N ASN A 164 -17.65 -14.20 -16.07
CA ASN A 164 -18.29 -13.29 -17.02
C ASN A 164 -19.81 -13.29 -16.88
N CYS A 165 -20.42 -12.14 -17.15
CA CYS A 165 -21.86 -12.05 -17.34
C CYS A 165 -22.23 -12.50 -18.76
N ALA A 166 -22.98 -13.59 -18.89
CA ALA A 166 -23.47 -14.07 -20.17
C ALA A 166 -24.77 -13.34 -20.53
N ASP A 167 -24.69 -12.52 -21.57
CA ASP A 167 -25.83 -11.80 -22.16
C ASP A 167 -26.81 -12.80 -22.78
N ARG A 168 -28.06 -12.80 -22.31
CA ARG A 168 -29.09 -13.74 -22.76
C ARG A 168 -30.19 -13.03 -23.51
N PHE A 169 -30.54 -13.59 -24.67
CA PHE A 169 -31.64 -13.11 -25.48
C PHE A 169 -32.84 -14.03 -25.36
N LEU A 170 -34.04 -13.47 -25.44
CA LEU A 170 -35.25 -14.26 -25.63
C LEU A 170 -35.05 -15.08 -26.91
N GLY A 171 -34.92 -16.40 -26.75
CA GLY A 171 -34.92 -17.33 -27.88
C GLY A 171 -36.16 -17.09 -28.75
N PRO A 172 -36.17 -17.56 -30.01
CA PRO A 172 -37.31 -17.35 -30.89
C PRO A 172 -38.55 -17.76 -30.12
N LYS A 173 -39.37 -16.76 -29.75
CA LYS A 173 -40.74 -17.04 -29.36
C LYS A 173 -41.23 -17.83 -30.56
N ALA A 174 -41.54 -19.11 -30.39
CA ALA A 174 -42.48 -19.72 -31.28
C ALA A 174 -43.69 -18.80 -31.14
N TRP A 175 -43.82 -17.85 -32.06
CA TRP A 175 -45.07 -17.19 -32.30
C TRP A 175 -45.96 -18.36 -32.65
N GLN A 176 -46.65 -18.89 -31.65
CA GLN A 176 -47.86 -19.65 -31.87
C GLN A 176 -48.84 -18.59 -32.33
N GLU A 177 -48.59 -18.12 -33.55
CA GLU A 177 -49.51 -17.36 -34.35
C GLU A 177 -50.69 -18.32 -34.42
N ARG A 178 -51.65 -18.07 -33.53
CA ARG A 178 -52.97 -18.66 -33.67
C ARG A 178 -53.46 -17.99 -34.94
N VAL A 179 -53.13 -18.58 -36.09
CA VAL A 179 -53.71 -18.26 -37.38
C VAL A 179 -55.19 -18.51 -37.14
N VAL A 180 -55.92 -17.45 -36.81
CA VAL A 180 -57.37 -17.46 -36.84
C VAL A 180 -57.68 -17.27 -38.32
N PRO A 181 -58.07 -18.34 -39.05
CA PRO A 181 -58.47 -18.16 -40.43
C PRO A 181 -59.63 -17.16 -40.45
N CYS A 182 -59.65 -16.33 -41.50
CA CYS A 182 -60.63 -15.25 -41.72
C CYS A 182 -62.09 -15.74 -41.90
N SER A 183 -62.41 -16.97 -41.47
CA SER A 183 -63.71 -17.63 -41.56
C SER A 183 -64.44 -17.74 -40.22
N GLN A 184 -63.93 -17.16 -39.13
CA GLN A 184 -64.54 -17.25 -37.79
C GLN A 184 -65.01 -15.89 -37.22
N VAL A 185 -64.93 -14.81 -38.00
CA VAL A 185 -65.63 -13.58 -37.66
C VAL A 185 -67.05 -13.71 -38.22
N ILE A 186 -67.99 -14.20 -37.42
CA ILE A 186 -69.41 -13.83 -37.43
C ILE A 186 -70.08 -14.51 -36.23
N LEU A 187 -70.55 -13.67 -35.30
CA LEU A 187 -71.59 -13.90 -34.27
C LEU A 187 -71.24 -15.03 -33.29
N GLU A 188 -70.97 -14.77 -32.01
CA GLU A 188 -71.93 -14.23 -31.05
C GLU A 188 -71.18 -13.61 -29.88
N GLY A 189 -71.68 -12.47 -29.41
CA GLY A 189 -71.19 -11.82 -28.21
C GLY A 189 -71.44 -12.68 -26.97
N ASN A 190 -70.42 -12.80 -26.14
CA ASN A 190 -70.46 -12.64 -24.68
C ASN A 190 -69.20 -13.26 -24.06
N LEU A 191 -68.23 -12.42 -23.69
CA LEU A 191 -67.61 -12.57 -22.38
C LEU A 191 -67.32 -11.18 -21.83
N ARG A 192 -67.94 -10.93 -20.67
CA ARG A 192 -68.04 -9.65 -19.96
C ARG A 192 -66.69 -9.14 -19.46
N GLU A 193 -66.67 -7.83 -19.29
CA GLU A 193 -65.73 -7.06 -18.48
C GLU A 193 -65.80 -7.42 -16.98
N MET A 194 -64.65 -7.33 -16.29
CA MET A 194 -64.59 -6.80 -14.93
C MET A 194 -63.41 -5.82 -14.85
N THR A 195 -63.78 -4.55 -14.67
CA THR A 195 -62.96 -3.41 -14.27
C THR A 195 -62.94 -3.30 -12.73
N ALA A 196 -61.95 -2.58 -12.19
CA ALA A 196 -62.13 -1.49 -11.21
C ALA A 196 -60.76 -1.01 -10.72
N ASP A 197 -60.24 0.06 -11.34
CA ASP A 197 -59.77 1.31 -10.69
C ASP A 197 -58.84 2.02 -11.73
N ASP A 198 -59.28 2.75 -12.75
CA ASP A 198 -60.12 3.96 -12.88
C ASP A 198 -59.27 5.06 -13.59
N GLN A 199 -59.97 5.89 -14.38
CA GLN A 199 -59.58 7.06 -15.17
C GLN A 199 -58.54 6.96 -16.30
N ALA A 200 -59.06 7.01 -17.52
CA ALA A 200 -58.45 7.81 -18.58
C ALA A 200 -58.60 9.32 -18.26
N PRO A 201 -57.71 10.18 -18.76
CA PRO A 201 -58.16 10.97 -19.90
C PRO A 201 -57.11 11.10 -21.00
N VAL A 202 -57.55 10.76 -22.22
CA VAL A 202 -57.02 11.37 -23.45
C VAL A 202 -57.39 12.85 -23.43
N GLN A 203 -56.39 13.73 -23.34
CA GLN A 203 -56.50 15.09 -23.84
C GLN A 203 -55.31 15.39 -24.75
N SER A 204 -55.61 15.32 -26.05
CA SER A 204 -55.24 16.31 -27.07
C SER A 204 -54.12 17.28 -26.69
N MET A 205 -52.92 17.06 -27.23
CA MET A 205 -52.07 18.17 -27.66
C MET A 205 -51.25 17.73 -28.88
N LEU A 206 -51.76 18.16 -30.05
CA LEU A 206 -50.95 18.48 -31.21
C LEU A 206 -49.88 19.48 -30.76
N VAL A 207 -48.61 19.06 -30.65
CA VAL A 207 -47.49 19.99 -30.47
C VAL A 207 -46.60 19.93 -31.69
N ALA A 208 -46.65 21.05 -32.40
CA ALA A 208 -45.74 21.42 -33.45
C ALA A 208 -44.29 21.22 -33.01
N MET A 209 -43.50 20.68 -33.93
CA MET A 209 -42.09 20.98 -34.07
C MET A 209 -41.85 22.50 -33.91
N SER A 210 -41.38 22.92 -32.74
CA SER A 210 -40.73 24.21 -32.55
C SER A 210 -39.38 23.99 -31.87
N SER A 211 -38.34 24.08 -32.68
CA SER A 211 -36.97 24.22 -32.22
C SER A 211 -36.84 25.56 -31.50
N SER A 212 -36.65 25.55 -30.19
CA SER A 212 -35.90 26.58 -29.45
C SER A 212 -35.99 26.29 -27.96
N SER A 213 -34.97 25.63 -27.42
CA SER A 213 -34.75 25.55 -25.97
C SER A 213 -33.27 25.78 -25.67
N PRO A 214 -32.91 26.87 -24.96
CA PRO A 214 -31.52 27.29 -24.73
C PRO A 214 -30.71 26.31 -23.85
N MET A 215 -31.36 25.30 -23.26
CA MET A 215 -30.73 24.30 -22.39
C MET A 215 -29.92 23.24 -23.16
N VAL A 216 -30.29 22.94 -24.41
CA VAL A 216 -29.53 21.98 -25.24
C VAL A 216 -28.22 22.60 -25.73
N LEU A 217 -28.22 23.91 -26.02
CA LEU A 217 -27.03 24.67 -26.35
C LEU A 217 -26.06 24.80 -25.16
N LEU A 218 -26.59 25.02 -23.94
CA LEU A 218 -25.77 25.04 -22.72
C LEU A 218 -25.13 23.68 -22.43
N GLY A 219 -25.86 22.58 -22.63
CA GLY A 219 -25.33 21.22 -22.50
C GLY A 219 -24.20 20.94 -23.49
N LEU A 220 -24.39 21.28 -24.77
CA LEU A 220 -23.35 21.11 -25.81
C LEU A 220 -22.12 21.98 -25.57
N VAL A 221 -22.30 23.24 -25.13
CA VAL A 221 -21.18 24.14 -24.81
C VAL A 221 -20.38 23.61 -23.61
N CYS A 222 -21.03 23.05 -22.59
CA CYS A 222 -20.34 22.43 -21.46
C CYS A 222 -19.55 21.18 -21.86
N VAL A 223 -20.10 20.32 -22.72
CA VAL A 223 -19.41 19.11 -23.19
C VAL A 223 -18.19 19.46 -24.05
N VAL A 224 -18.32 20.45 -24.94
CA VAL A 224 -17.19 20.93 -25.76
C VAL A 224 -16.12 21.60 -24.89
N ALA A 225 -16.51 22.40 -23.89
CA ALA A 225 -15.55 23.01 -22.96
C ALA A 225 -14.79 21.96 -22.12
N ALA A 226 -15.48 20.92 -21.65
CA ALA A 226 -14.86 19.81 -20.92
C ALA A 226 -13.90 19.01 -21.81
N ALA A 227 -14.27 18.74 -23.06
CA ALA A 227 -13.41 18.05 -24.02
C ALA A 227 -12.15 18.86 -24.36
N VAL A 228 -12.29 20.17 -24.60
CA VAL A 228 -11.15 21.07 -24.84
C VAL A 228 -10.24 21.13 -23.61
N ALA A 229 -10.79 21.20 -22.39
CA ALA A 229 -10.01 21.17 -21.16
C ALA A 229 -9.27 19.84 -20.96
N MET A 230 -9.88 18.71 -21.30
CA MET A 230 -9.19 17.41 -21.23
C MET A 230 -8.06 17.31 -22.25
N VAL A 231 -8.25 17.84 -23.47
CA VAL A 231 -7.21 17.86 -24.51
C VAL A 231 -6.04 18.77 -24.11
N THR A 232 -6.31 19.96 -23.56
CA THR A 232 -5.24 20.87 -23.11
C THR A 232 -4.50 20.32 -21.89
N MET A 233 -5.20 19.62 -20.98
CA MET A 233 -4.55 18.94 -19.84
C MET A 233 -3.68 17.76 -20.29
N ARG A 234 -4.08 17.04 -21.35
CA ARG A 234 -3.24 15.99 -21.97
C ARG A 234 -2.02 16.59 -22.67
N GLN A 235 -2.19 17.65 -23.46
CA GLN A 235 -1.06 18.35 -24.09
C GLN A 235 -0.06 18.88 -23.05
N ARG A 236 -0.54 19.45 -21.93
CA ARG A 236 0.32 19.94 -20.85
C ARG A 236 1.04 18.82 -20.10
N ARG A 237 0.43 17.63 -20.02
CA ARG A 237 1.06 16.43 -19.44
C ARG A 237 2.17 15.90 -20.34
N ASP A 238 1.97 15.95 -21.66
CA ASP A 238 2.99 15.53 -22.63
C ASP A 238 4.18 16.51 -22.67
N GLU A 239 3.94 17.82 -22.53
CA GLU A 239 5.03 18.83 -22.38
C GLU A 239 5.84 18.62 -21.08
N LEU A 240 5.18 18.36 -19.95
CA LEU A 240 5.88 18.04 -18.68
C LEU A 240 6.65 16.71 -18.75
N ALA A 241 6.14 15.72 -19.49
CA ALA A 241 6.83 14.45 -19.70
C ALA A 241 8.07 14.61 -20.60
N LEU A 242 8.03 15.53 -21.56
CA LEU A 242 9.17 15.85 -22.41
C LEU A 242 10.28 16.58 -21.63
N ASP A 243 9.93 17.44 -20.68
CA ASP A 243 10.89 18.11 -19.80
C ASP A 243 11.60 17.14 -18.84
N ASP A 244 10.89 16.15 -18.26
CA ASP A 244 11.52 15.10 -17.42
C ASP A 244 12.48 14.21 -18.23
N ALA A 245 12.10 13.83 -19.44
CA ALA A 245 12.94 13.04 -20.33
C ALA A 245 14.19 13.82 -20.81
N THR A 246 14.03 15.12 -21.09
CA THR A 246 15.14 16.00 -21.49
C THR A 246 16.10 16.26 -20.31
N TYR A 247 15.57 16.43 -19.09
CA TYR A 247 16.38 16.57 -17.87
C TYR A 247 17.18 15.29 -17.57
N LYS A 248 16.57 14.11 -17.73
CA LYS A 248 17.28 12.82 -17.57
C LYS A 248 18.38 12.61 -18.61
N LEU A 249 18.17 13.02 -19.86
CA LEU A 249 19.20 12.95 -20.91
C LEU A 249 20.38 13.89 -20.64
N LEU A 250 20.13 15.09 -20.12
CA LEU A 250 21.18 16.04 -19.74
C LEU A 250 22.01 15.53 -18.54
N ALA A 251 21.37 14.93 -17.54
CA ALA A 251 22.06 14.35 -16.38
C ALA A 251 23.01 13.20 -16.80
N THR A 252 22.62 12.38 -17.78
CA THR A 252 23.50 11.30 -18.29
C THR A 252 24.70 11.79 -19.10
N HIS A 253 24.70 13.05 -19.57
CA HIS A 253 25.80 13.61 -20.33
C HIS A 253 26.90 14.22 -19.44
N GLU A 254 26.58 14.65 -18.22
CA GLU A 254 27.59 15.10 -17.24
C GLU A 254 28.41 13.91 -16.72
N ASP A 255 27.79 12.73 -16.51
CA ASP A 255 28.49 11.52 -16.07
C ASP A 255 29.38 10.90 -17.17
N ALA A 256 29.05 11.09 -18.45
CA ALA A 256 29.87 10.62 -19.56
C ALA A 256 31.16 11.44 -19.77
N SER A 257 31.23 12.67 -19.25
CA SER A 257 32.42 13.52 -19.34
C SER A 257 33.45 13.30 -18.22
N ALA A 258 33.08 12.56 -17.17
CA ALA A 258 33.97 12.16 -16.08
C ALA A 258 34.68 10.81 -16.31
N ALA A 259 34.43 10.16 -17.46
CA ALA A 259 34.96 8.83 -17.79
C ALA A 259 35.94 8.81 -18.98
N PHE A 260 36.44 9.97 -19.42
CA PHE A 260 37.52 10.10 -20.42
C PHE A 260 38.71 10.90 -19.87
#